data_AF-A0A662YKP4-F1
#
_entry.id   AF-A0A662YKP4-F1
#
_cell.length_a   1.000
_cell.length_b   1.000
_cell.length_c   1.000
_cell.angle_alpha   90.00
_cell.angle_beta   90.00
_cell.angle_gamma   90.00
#
_symmetry.space_group_name_H-M   'P 1'
#
loop_
_entity.id
_entity.type
_entity.pdbx_description
1 polymer ?
#
loop_
_entity_poly.entity_id
_entity_poly.type
_entity_poly.pdbx_seq_one_letter_code
_entity_poly.pdbx_strand_id
1 'polypeptide(L)'
;MDMLWMCFKTLLLSKTYQDSKKQPATPLSFLLLLLITTLPITARIQFKTLVLTYRYLDQTAPSNLQTLISPYTPTRPLRSTCTRRLAVPPLRSPAFRAHSFSTLTPLWWNDLPTDVRTAQSLTTFRRLLKIHLFRQHL
;
A
#
# COMPACT_ATOMS: atom_id res chain seq x y z
N MET A 1 -42.85 48.25 11.36
CA MET A 1 -41.69 47.76 12.13
C MET A 1 -42.28 46.78 13.11
N ASP A 2 -42.20 45.47 12.88
CA ASP A 2 -41.05 44.70 13.35
C ASP A 2 -40.49 43.74 12.28
N MET A 3 -39.67 44.30 11.37
CA MET A 3 -38.62 43.54 10.67
C MET A 3 -37.69 42.79 11.66
N LEU A 4 -37.75 43.11 12.95
CA LEU A 4 -37.09 42.40 14.04
C LEU A 4 -37.58 40.94 14.21
N TRP A 5 -38.84 40.61 13.93
CA TRP A 5 -39.34 39.23 14.11
C TRP A 5 -38.88 38.27 13.00
N MET A 6 -38.76 38.77 11.76
CA MET A 6 -38.23 38.00 10.62
C MET A 6 -36.72 37.76 10.75
N CYS A 7 -35.95 38.74 11.25
CA CYS A 7 -34.52 38.55 11.54
C CYS A 7 -34.27 37.58 12.71
N PHE A 8 -35.17 37.51 13.70
CA PHE A 8 -34.99 36.57 14.82
C PHE A 8 -35.24 35.11 14.41
N LYS A 9 -36.18 34.82 13.51
CA LYS A 9 -36.41 33.45 12.99
C LYS A 9 -35.25 32.95 12.12
N THR A 10 -34.61 33.80 11.32
CA THR A 10 -33.41 33.42 10.54
C THR A 10 -32.17 33.25 11.41
N LEU A 11 -32.03 34.01 12.50
CA LEU A 11 -30.94 33.79 13.46
C LEU A 11 -31.10 32.49 14.27
N LEU A 12 -32.32 32.15 14.69
CA LEU A 12 -32.58 30.87 15.39
C LEU A 12 -32.41 29.64 14.47
N LEU A 13 -32.83 29.72 13.20
CA LEU A 13 -32.63 28.64 12.22
C LEU A 13 -31.15 28.47 11.79
N SER A 14 -30.37 29.55 11.75
CA SER A 14 -28.93 29.45 11.45
C SER A 14 -28.12 28.88 12.62
N LYS A 15 -28.55 29.14 13.86
CA LYS A 15 -27.89 28.62 15.07
C LYS A 15 -28.15 27.13 15.26
N THR A 16 -29.38 26.66 15.02
CA THR A 16 -29.69 25.23 15.04
C THR A 16 -29.06 24.45 13.89
N TYR A 17 -28.87 25.07 12.71
CA TYR A 17 -28.14 24.48 11.59
C TYR A 17 -26.62 24.36 11.86
N GLN A 18 -26.02 25.31 12.59
CA GLN A 18 -24.61 25.25 12.98
C GLN A 18 -24.34 24.26 14.12
N ASP A 19 -25.28 24.06 15.04
CA ASP A 19 -25.14 23.06 16.11
C ASP A 19 -25.24 21.62 15.58
N SER A 20 -26.01 21.37 14.53
CA SER A 20 -26.14 20.03 13.92
C SER A 20 -24.87 19.56 13.17
N LYS A 21 -23.92 20.46 12.90
CA LYS A 21 -22.66 20.16 12.19
C LYS A 21 -21.42 20.16 13.09
N LYS A 22 -21.58 20.33 14.40
CA LYS A 22 -20.51 20.26 15.40
C LYS A 22 -20.83 19.24 16.49
N GLN A 23 -21.13 18.00 16.12
CA GLN A 23 -20.76 16.90 17.00
C GLN A 23 -19.23 16.71 16.86
N PRO A 24 -18.42 16.86 17.92
CA PRO A 24 -17.08 16.30 17.88
C PRO A 24 -17.26 14.80 17.77
N ALA A 25 -16.93 14.21 16.62
CA ALA A 25 -16.73 12.77 16.54
C ALA A 25 -15.78 12.41 17.68
N THR A 26 -16.20 11.49 18.54
CA THR A 26 -15.43 11.09 19.73
C THR A 26 -13.96 10.93 19.33
N PRO A 27 -13.00 11.51 20.08
CA PRO A 27 -11.59 11.45 19.70
C PRO A 27 -11.13 9.99 19.54
N LEU A 28 -11.76 9.06 20.26
CA LEU A 28 -11.57 7.63 20.09
C LEU A 28 -12.00 7.09 18.72
N SER A 29 -13.13 7.50 18.14
CA SER A 29 -13.53 7.06 16.79
C SER A 29 -12.64 7.64 15.69
N PHE A 30 -12.22 8.90 15.84
CA PHE A 30 -11.29 9.55 14.92
C PHE A 30 -9.89 8.92 15.01
N LEU A 31 -9.42 8.58 16.21
CA LEU A 31 -8.18 7.83 16.43
C LEU A 31 -8.28 6.40 15.89
N LEU A 32 -9.40 5.70 16.09
CA LEU A 32 -9.67 4.38 15.52
C LEU A 32 -9.64 4.42 13.99
N LEU A 33 -10.28 5.41 13.38
CA LEU A 33 -10.22 5.63 11.94
C LEU A 33 -8.78 5.95 11.50
N LEU A 34 -8.01 6.73 12.25
CA LEU A 34 -6.60 7.00 11.92
C LEU A 34 -5.75 5.72 11.96
N LEU A 35 -5.95 4.86 12.97
CA LEU A 35 -5.32 3.55 13.11
C LEU A 35 -5.71 2.58 11.97
N ILE A 36 -6.98 2.53 11.58
CA ILE A 36 -7.48 1.62 10.54
C ILE A 36 -7.14 2.13 9.13
N THR A 37 -7.09 3.45 8.92
CA THR A 37 -6.83 4.06 7.60
C THR A 37 -5.34 4.06 7.23
N THR A 38 -4.45 3.88 8.21
CA THR A 38 -3.02 4.01 7.98
C THR A 38 -2.27 2.69 8.18
N LEU A 39 -2.01 1.98 7.07
CA LEU A 39 -0.83 1.10 7.05
C LEU A 39 0.38 1.93 7.49
N PRO A 40 1.26 1.42 8.37
CA PRO A 40 2.46 2.13 8.78
C PRO A 40 3.28 2.53 7.55
N ILE A 41 4.00 3.64 7.63
CA ILE A 41 4.73 4.23 6.50
C ILE A 41 5.65 3.20 5.82
N THR A 42 6.28 2.34 6.61
CA THR A 42 7.09 1.20 6.14
C THR A 42 6.29 0.25 5.23
N ALA A 43 5.12 -0.19 5.66
CA ALA A 43 4.23 -1.04 4.89
C ALA A 43 3.73 -0.37 3.61
N ARG A 44 3.50 0.95 3.64
CA ARG A 44 3.12 1.71 2.43
C ARG A 44 4.23 1.75 1.39
N ILE A 45 5.48 1.92 1.83
CA ILE A 45 6.65 1.88 0.96
C ILE A 45 6.77 0.48 0.36
N GLN A 46 6.71 -0.58 1.18
CA GLN A 46 6.72 -1.97 0.72
C GLN A 46 5.62 -2.25 -0.29
N PHE A 47 4.39 -1.82 -0.01
CA PHE A 47 3.25 -2.00 -0.91
C PHE A 47 3.50 -1.37 -2.27
N LYS A 48 3.94 -0.10 -2.32
CA LYS A 48 4.22 0.60 -3.58
C LYS A 48 5.36 -0.06 -4.35
N THR A 49 6.44 -0.42 -3.66
CA THR A 49 7.59 -1.12 -4.23
C THR A 49 7.16 -2.43 -4.88
N LEU A 50 6.45 -3.30 -4.15
CA LEU A 50 6.03 -4.62 -4.63
C LEU A 50 4.98 -4.52 -5.76
N VAL A 51 4.09 -3.54 -5.72
CA VAL A 51 3.15 -3.26 -6.83
C VAL A 51 3.86 -2.78 -8.08
N LEU A 52 4.95 -2.02 -7.94
CA LEU A 52 5.80 -1.64 -9.07
C LEU A 52 6.52 -2.87 -9.65
N THR A 53 7.04 -3.75 -8.79
CA THR A 53 7.67 -5.01 -9.18
C THR A 53 6.74 -5.94 -9.95
N TYR A 54 5.49 -6.06 -9.50
CA TYR A 54 4.48 -6.85 -10.20
C TYR A 54 4.27 -6.33 -11.63
N ARG A 55 4.11 -5.00 -11.79
CA ARG A 55 3.93 -4.37 -13.11
C ARG A 55 5.16 -4.53 -14.00
N TYR A 56 6.34 -4.57 -13.40
CA TYR A 56 7.57 -4.88 -14.11
C TYR A 56 7.56 -6.30 -14.66
N LEU A 57 7.23 -7.29 -13.81
CA LEU A 57 7.20 -8.70 -14.19
C LEU A 57 6.13 -9.02 -15.25
N ASP A 58 4.98 -8.35 -15.19
CA ASP A 58 3.91 -8.45 -16.19
C ASP A 58 4.19 -7.58 -17.45
N GLN A 59 5.42 -7.08 -17.64
CA GLN A 59 5.88 -6.29 -18.81
C GLN A 59 5.06 -5.03 -19.13
N THR A 60 4.25 -4.57 -18.18
CA THR A 60 3.45 -3.34 -18.33
C THR A 60 4.25 -2.08 -18.00
N ALA A 61 5.50 -2.23 -17.54
CA ALA A 61 6.39 -1.13 -17.18
C ALA A 61 7.28 -0.69 -18.36
N PRO A 62 7.62 0.61 -18.47
CA PRO A 62 8.52 1.12 -19.50
C PRO A 62 9.92 0.47 -19.41
N SER A 63 10.56 0.27 -20.56
CA SER A 63 11.78 -0.52 -20.74
C SER A 63 12.97 -0.09 -19.87
N ASN A 64 13.07 1.20 -19.57
CA ASN A 64 14.13 1.77 -18.73
C ASN A 64 14.10 1.25 -17.28
N LEU A 65 12.93 0.85 -16.77
CA LEU A 65 12.80 0.30 -15.41
C LEU A 65 13.05 -1.21 -15.39
N GLN A 66 13.07 -1.87 -16.55
CA GLN A 66 13.23 -3.31 -16.65
C GLN A 66 14.66 -3.78 -16.33
N THR A 67 15.64 -2.91 -16.52
CA THR A 67 17.05 -3.20 -16.25
C THR A 67 17.38 -3.29 -14.75
N LEU A 68 16.48 -2.84 -13.87
CA LEU A 68 16.75 -2.72 -12.44
C LEU A 68 16.57 -4.03 -11.65
N ILE A 69 15.80 -4.97 -12.18
CA ILE A 69 15.43 -6.22 -11.49
C ILE A 69 15.49 -7.36 -12.51
N SER A 70 16.10 -8.49 -12.15
CA SER A 70 16.16 -9.66 -13.02
C SER A 70 15.32 -10.81 -12.47
N PRO A 71 14.45 -11.45 -13.29
CA PRO A 71 13.75 -12.67 -12.88
C PRO A 71 14.77 -13.78 -12.58
N TYR A 72 14.51 -14.56 -11.54
CA TYR A 72 15.38 -15.68 -11.17
C TYR A 72 15.22 -16.83 -12.16
N THR A 73 16.31 -17.17 -12.86
CA THR A 73 16.40 -18.33 -13.73
C THR A 73 17.10 -19.48 -13.00
N PRO A 74 16.39 -20.55 -12.62
CA PRO A 74 17.05 -21.70 -11.98
C PRO A 74 17.93 -22.44 -12.99
N THR A 75 19.11 -22.90 -12.56
CA THR A 75 20.03 -23.71 -13.38
C THR A 75 19.39 -25.03 -13.84
N ARG A 76 18.42 -25.55 -13.08
CA ARG A 76 17.65 -26.76 -13.41
C ARG A 76 16.16 -26.49 -13.25
N PRO A 77 15.32 -26.73 -14.27
CA PRO A 77 13.87 -26.59 -14.14
C PRO A 77 13.32 -27.68 -13.22
N LEU A 78 12.71 -27.29 -12.10
CA LEU A 78 11.97 -28.19 -11.23
C LEU A 78 10.51 -28.27 -11.71
N ARG A 79 9.91 -29.45 -11.66
CA ARG A 79 8.57 -29.74 -12.22
C ARG A 79 7.39 -29.05 -11.51
N SER A 80 7.62 -28.31 -10.43
CA SER A 80 6.58 -27.69 -9.60
C SER A 80 6.79 -26.21 -9.27
N THR A 81 7.82 -25.54 -9.79
CA THR A 81 8.14 -24.16 -9.38
C THR A 81 7.60 -23.11 -10.34
N CYS A 82 6.32 -22.76 -10.19
CA CYS A 82 5.78 -21.46 -10.65
C CYS A 82 6.09 -20.37 -9.61
N THR A 83 7.35 -20.24 -9.16
CA THR A 83 7.63 -19.41 -7.98
C THR A 83 7.79 -17.92 -8.27
N ARG A 84 7.75 -17.47 -9.54
CA ARG A 84 7.92 -16.06 -9.95
C ARG A 84 8.93 -15.31 -9.06
N ARG A 85 10.13 -15.88 -8.87
CA ARG A 85 11.16 -15.37 -7.95
C ARG A 85 12.04 -14.34 -8.65
N LEU A 86 12.65 -13.47 -7.86
CA LEU A 86 13.63 -12.50 -8.36
C LEU A 86 15.04 -12.90 -7.94
N ALA A 87 16.01 -12.68 -8.83
CA ALA A 87 17.41 -12.88 -8.51
C ALA A 87 17.85 -11.77 -7.54
N VAL A 88 18.46 -12.17 -6.42
CA VAL A 88 19.04 -11.22 -5.47
C VAL A 88 20.48 -10.95 -5.92
N PRO A 89 20.86 -9.71 -6.27
CA PRO A 89 22.22 -9.42 -6.72
C PRO A 89 23.23 -9.60 -5.57
N PRO A 90 24.50 -9.94 -5.87
CA PRO A 90 25.54 -10.06 -4.88
C PRO A 90 25.77 -8.72 -4.16
N LEU A 91 25.78 -8.78 -2.83
CA LEU A 91 25.73 -7.59 -1.98
C LEU A 91 27.15 -6.99 -1.87
N ARG A 92 27.37 -5.83 -2.51
CA ARG A 92 28.69 -5.16 -2.51
C ARG A 92 29.06 -4.53 -1.15
N SER A 93 28.08 -4.13 -0.34
CA SER A 93 28.32 -3.51 0.98
C SER A 93 27.09 -3.59 1.89
N PRO A 94 27.28 -3.74 3.23
CA PRO A 94 26.23 -3.67 4.24
C PRO A 94 25.30 -2.46 4.16
N ALA A 95 25.85 -1.28 3.90
CA ALA A 95 25.08 -0.03 3.82
C ALA A 95 24.21 0.02 2.56
N PHE A 96 24.70 -0.57 1.46
CA PHE A 96 23.94 -0.68 0.21
C PHE A 96 22.71 -1.60 0.33
N ARG A 97 22.71 -2.51 1.31
CA ARG A 97 21.59 -3.44 1.60
C ARG A 97 20.31 -2.74 2.04
N ALA A 98 20.42 -1.55 2.62
CA ALA A 98 19.31 -0.96 3.36
C ALA A 98 18.42 -0.04 2.51
N HIS A 99 18.85 0.36 1.31
CA HIS A 99 18.21 1.49 0.62
C HIS A 99 18.06 1.38 -0.91
N SER A 100 18.68 0.41 -1.60
CA SER A 100 18.54 0.34 -3.07
C SER A 100 17.32 -0.48 -3.49
N PHE A 101 16.58 0.01 -4.48
CA PHE A 101 15.45 -0.71 -5.07
C PHE A 101 15.89 -2.09 -5.61
N SER A 102 17.02 -2.14 -6.30
CA SER A 102 17.57 -3.39 -6.85
C SER A 102 17.93 -4.47 -5.81
N THR A 103 18.12 -4.11 -4.54
CA THR A 103 18.46 -5.06 -3.46
C THR A 103 17.26 -5.36 -2.56
N LEU A 104 16.51 -4.34 -2.14
CA LEU A 104 15.36 -4.51 -1.25
C LEU A 104 14.17 -5.16 -1.94
N THR A 105 13.94 -4.82 -3.22
CA THR A 105 12.80 -5.37 -3.96
C THR A 105 12.85 -6.88 -4.10
N PRO A 106 13.94 -7.51 -4.58
CA PRO A 106 13.99 -8.97 -4.68
C PRO A 106 13.93 -9.65 -3.31
N LEU A 107 14.42 -9.00 -2.24
CA LEU A 107 14.29 -9.50 -0.87
C LEU A 107 12.81 -9.57 -0.45
N TRP A 108 12.13 -8.42 -0.40
CA TRP A 108 10.72 -8.35 0.00
C TRP A 108 9.81 -9.17 -0.90
N TRP A 109 10.11 -9.22 -2.20
CA TRP A 109 9.35 -10.02 -3.14
C TRP A 109 9.48 -11.51 -2.83
N ASN A 110 10.70 -12.00 -2.59
CA ASN A 110 10.94 -13.40 -2.30
C ASN A 110 10.39 -13.84 -0.93
N ASP A 111 10.23 -12.90 0.01
CA ASP A 111 9.59 -13.14 1.32
C ASP A 111 8.06 -13.33 1.21
N LEU A 112 7.45 -12.94 0.09
CA LEU A 112 6.01 -13.12 -0.11
C LEU A 112 5.62 -14.60 -0.26
N PRO A 113 4.45 -15.00 0.25
CA PRO A 113 3.87 -16.30 -0.02
C PRO A 113 3.71 -16.53 -1.53
N THR A 114 3.88 -17.78 -1.97
CA THR A 114 3.81 -18.15 -3.39
C THR A 114 2.48 -17.71 -4.01
N ASP A 115 1.36 -17.92 -3.30
CA ASP A 115 0.00 -17.57 -3.76
C ASP A 115 -0.15 -16.08 -4.07
N VAL A 116 0.53 -15.22 -3.31
CA VAL A 116 0.53 -13.77 -3.53
C VAL A 116 1.33 -13.44 -4.78
N ARG A 117 2.51 -14.04 -4.97
CA ARG A 117 3.38 -13.77 -6.13
C ARG A 117 2.75 -14.25 -7.44
N THR A 118 2.09 -15.40 -7.42
CA THR A 118 1.46 -16.02 -8.59
C THR A 118 0.04 -15.52 -8.87
N ALA A 119 -0.36 -14.41 -8.25
CA ALA A 119 -1.65 -13.78 -8.54
C ALA A 119 -1.78 -13.49 -10.04
N GLN A 120 -2.93 -13.85 -10.60
CA GLN A 120 -3.24 -13.76 -12.04
C GLN A 120 -3.52 -12.34 -12.52
N SER A 121 -3.76 -11.40 -11.61
CA SER A 121 -4.09 -10.02 -11.94
C SER A 121 -3.56 -9.05 -10.90
N LEU A 122 -3.31 -7.81 -11.33
CA LEU A 122 -2.86 -6.73 -10.46
C LEU A 122 -3.86 -6.42 -9.33
N THR A 123 -5.16 -6.56 -9.59
CA THR A 123 -6.21 -6.31 -8.60
C THR A 123 -6.18 -7.36 -7.50
N THR A 124 -6.09 -8.64 -7.86
CA THR A 124 -5.94 -9.75 -6.92
C THR A 124 -4.64 -9.63 -6.13
N PHE A 125 -3.53 -9.31 -6.81
CA PHE A 125 -2.23 -9.08 -6.19
C PHE A 125 -2.30 -7.99 -5.11
N ARG A 126 -2.84 -6.80 -5.44
CA ARG A 126 -2.99 -5.68 -4.49
C ARG A 126 -3.82 -6.07 -3.27
N ARG A 127 -4.91 -6.81 -3.46
CA ARG A 127 -5.77 -7.27 -2.36
C ARG A 127 -5.00 -8.23 -1.43
N LEU A 128 -4.37 -9.25 -1.99
CA LEU A 128 -3.61 -10.24 -1.22
C LEU A 128 -2.41 -9.62 -0.50
N LEU A 129 -1.69 -8.73 -1.18
CA LEU A 129 -0.56 -8.01 -0.61
C LEU A 129 -0.98 -7.12 0.57
N LYS A 130 -2.11 -6.41 0.44
CA LYS A 130 -2.65 -5.58 1.53
C LYS A 130 -2.95 -6.44 2.76
N ILE A 131 -3.58 -7.60 2.59
CA ILE A 131 -3.87 -8.54 3.68
C ILE A 131 -2.58 -9.05 4.33
N HIS A 132 -1.59 -9.43 3.51
CA HIS A 132 -0.30 -9.92 4.00
C HIS A 132 0.43 -8.86 4.85
N LEU A 133 0.54 -7.63 4.33
CA LEU A 133 1.20 -6.53 5.03
C LEU A 133 0.45 -6.12 6.31
N PHE A 134 -0.89 -6.18 6.33
CA PHE A 134 -1.63 -5.95 7.57
C PHE A 134 -1.31 -6.99 8.64
N ARG A 135 -1.22 -8.27 8.27
CA ARG A 135 -0.87 -9.33 9.22
C ARG A 135 0.54 -9.22 9.78
N GLN A 136 1.47 -8.61 9.05
CA GLN A 136 2.85 -8.41 9.51
C GLN A 136 3.01 -7.19 10.44
N HIS A 137 2.04 -6.29 10.47
CA HIS A 137 2.10 -5.02 11.22
C HIS A 137 1.00 -4.88 12.29
N LEU A 138 0.26 -5.97 12.57
CA LEU A 138 -0.61 -6.13 13.74
C LEU A 138 0.21 -6.70 14.89
#